data_AF-A0A1I4EDW6-F1
#
_entry.id   AF-A0A1I4EDW6-F1
#
_cell.length_a   1.000
_cell.length_b   1.000
_cell.length_c   1.000
_cell.angle_alpha   90.00
_cell.angle_beta   90.00
_cell.angle_gamma   90.00
#
_symmetry.space_group_name_H-M   'P 1'
#
loop_
_entity.id
_entity.type
_entity.pdbx_description
1 polymer ?
#
loop_
_entity_poly.entity_id
_entity_poly.type
_entity_poly.pdbx_seq_one_letter_code
_entity_poly.pdbx_strand_id
1 'polypeptide(L)'
;MDFKTIDYEAIEKIIVNIKKIVEVGVNTVSVDLIDSLDEGIRKINEIIFFNEKVVGFFLDKLDCHTYLDDVSKWTELIENIISEQKKLSGTDYKFRRLMDFIKYVPHEDKRKYMIDAFMNCAESRRINIAGMANQFHNLYGYLDIENNNYELIEMRIDGLEKHYDDYLFLYEKLADERSKGTLFEILMCWIDFNVDHIVKMKDHLYDDYFDKDIIRCDENEVVVECGGYVGDTVLSYVDNYKYYRKIYVYEVVPRLCEIIKENCIHLNNLEIKNLAVGDENGVMYIDNPDSEGSITQIKKEGKAAINVVKVDDDINEKISFLIMDIEGAEQGALRGCRKHIKEDKPKMAICVYHNYDDLAEIPRMMLEMNPEYRLYLRANGRTWLPSEFVIFAV
;
A
#
# COMPACT_ATOMS: atom_id res chain seq x y z
N MET A 1 0.13 17.38 7.33
CA MET A 1 1.39 17.17 8.09
C MET A 1 2.53 17.95 7.43
N ASP A 2 3.43 18.57 8.18
CA ASP A 2 4.64 19.24 7.64
C ASP A 2 5.91 18.44 7.97
N PHE A 3 6.46 17.75 6.98
CA PHE A 3 7.65 16.92 7.13
C PHE A 3 8.98 17.68 7.01
N LYS A 4 8.99 18.99 7.26
CA LYS A 4 10.24 19.74 7.46
C LYS A 4 11.07 19.11 8.58
N THR A 5 12.39 19.28 8.46
CA THR A 5 13.33 18.88 9.50
C THR A 5 13.02 19.60 10.79
N ILE A 6 12.93 18.84 11.87
CA ILE A 6 12.69 19.33 13.23
C ILE A 6 13.96 19.98 13.79
N ASP A 7 13.81 21.08 14.51
CA ASP A 7 14.85 21.61 15.40
C ASP A 7 14.93 20.76 16.68
N TYR A 8 15.70 19.67 16.62
CA TYR A 8 15.84 18.76 17.75
C TYR A 8 16.55 19.38 18.94
N GLU A 9 17.41 20.40 18.75
CA GLU A 9 18.08 21.06 19.88
C GLU A 9 17.06 21.81 20.76
N ALA A 10 16.05 22.41 20.14
CA ALA A 10 14.96 23.06 20.87
C ALA A 10 14.15 22.03 21.68
N ILE A 11 13.85 20.87 21.11
CA ILE A 11 13.12 19.80 21.81
C ILE A 11 13.95 19.23 22.97
N GLU A 12 15.23 18.95 22.75
CA GLU A 12 16.13 18.41 23.78
C GLU A 12 16.25 19.36 24.99
N LYS A 13 16.25 20.69 24.76
CA LYS A 13 16.22 21.67 25.86
C LYS A 13 14.94 21.58 26.69
N ILE A 14 13.78 21.36 26.05
CA ILE A 14 12.51 21.17 26.75
C ILE A 14 12.53 19.86 27.54
N ILE A 15 13.02 18.76 26.94
CA ILE A 15 13.18 17.46 27.60
C ILE A 15 14.06 17.56 28.86
N VAL A 16 15.20 18.25 28.78
CA VAL A 16 16.09 18.45 29.95
C VAL A 16 15.36 19.17 31.08
N ASN A 17 14.49 20.14 30.77
CA ASN A 17 13.69 20.82 31.79
C ASN A 17 12.61 19.90 32.37
N ILE A 18 11.93 19.10 31.53
CA ILE A 18 10.95 18.11 31.96
C ILE A 18 11.58 17.11 32.93
N LYS A 19 12.76 16.54 32.59
CA LYS A 19 13.48 15.60 33.46
C LYS A 19 13.85 16.18 34.82
N LYS A 20 14.32 17.43 34.87
CA LYS A 20 14.61 18.11 36.14
C LYS A 20 13.39 18.23 37.04
N ILE A 21 12.21 18.46 36.46
CA ILE A 21 10.95 18.54 37.20
C ILE A 21 10.57 17.16 37.75
N VAL A 22 10.73 16.11 36.95
CA VAL A 22 10.50 14.71 37.38
C VAL A 22 11.43 14.33 38.53
N GLU A 23 12.71 14.68 38.47
CA GLU A 23 13.72 14.40 39.52
C GLU A 23 13.40 15.06 40.86
N VAL A 24 12.76 16.25 40.85
CA VAL A 24 12.34 16.96 42.06
C VAL A 24 11.24 16.20 42.81
N GLY A 25 10.44 15.38 42.10
CA GLY A 25 9.54 14.39 42.69
C GLY A 25 8.26 14.97 43.32
N VAL A 26 7.33 14.05 43.62
CA VAL A 26 5.90 14.30 43.89
C VAL A 26 5.62 15.25 45.06
N ASN A 27 6.51 15.30 46.05
CA ASN A 27 6.31 16.10 47.27
C ASN A 27 6.49 17.61 47.07
N THR A 28 6.88 18.04 45.87
CA THR A 28 7.29 19.43 45.55
C THR A 28 6.71 19.96 44.24
N VAL A 29 5.92 19.17 43.51
CA VAL A 29 5.32 19.60 42.24
C VAL A 29 4.02 20.36 42.52
N SER A 30 4.02 21.67 42.25
CA SER A 30 2.81 22.50 42.28
C SER A 30 1.92 22.27 41.05
N VAL A 31 0.63 22.61 41.14
CA VAL A 31 -0.31 22.52 40.00
C VAL A 31 0.21 23.28 38.77
N ASP A 32 0.73 24.50 38.98
CA ASP A 32 1.33 25.31 37.90
C ASP A 32 2.49 24.62 37.18
N LEU A 33 3.23 23.75 37.90
CA LEU A 33 4.35 23.00 37.34
C LEU A 33 3.86 21.81 36.51
N ILE A 34 2.74 21.18 36.89
CA ILE A 34 2.08 20.14 36.09
C ILE A 34 1.51 20.74 34.80
N ASP A 35 0.88 21.91 34.88
CA ASP A 35 0.33 22.59 33.69
C ASP A 35 1.46 22.96 32.71
N SER A 36 2.59 23.44 33.22
CA SER A 36 3.77 23.73 32.40
C SER A 36 4.40 22.47 31.77
N LEU A 37 4.40 21.34 32.49
CA LEU A 37 4.84 20.05 31.93
C LEU A 37 3.93 19.60 30.79
N ASP A 38 2.62 19.65 31.02
CA ASP A 38 1.62 19.27 30.03
C ASP A 38 1.73 20.10 28.75
N GLU A 39 1.92 21.41 28.86
CA GLU A 39 2.10 22.29 27.70
C GLU A 39 3.37 21.90 26.92
N GLY A 40 4.48 21.64 27.63
CA GLY A 40 5.73 21.19 27.01
C GLY A 40 5.59 19.85 26.29
N ILE A 41 4.90 18.89 26.93
CA ILE A 41 4.62 17.56 26.37
C ILE A 41 3.75 17.67 25.12
N ARG A 42 2.63 18.39 25.19
CA ARG A 42 1.73 18.59 24.05
C ARG A 42 2.46 19.22 22.87
N LYS A 43 3.27 20.26 23.12
CA LYS A 43 4.06 20.91 22.08
C LYS A 43 5.08 19.97 21.43
N ILE A 44 5.76 19.14 22.22
CA ILE A 44 6.69 18.13 21.67
C ILE A 44 5.92 17.10 20.85
N ASN A 45 4.77 16.63 21.35
CA ASN A 45 3.94 15.67 20.64
C ASN A 45 3.44 16.22 19.29
N GLU A 46 2.97 17.47 19.26
CA GLU A 46 2.58 18.14 18.01
C GLU A 46 3.72 18.18 16.99
N ILE A 47 4.95 18.46 17.44
CA ILE A 47 6.10 18.53 16.55
C ILE A 47 6.49 17.14 16.04
N ILE A 48 6.54 16.12 16.92
CA ILE A 48 7.03 14.79 16.55
C ILE A 48 5.97 13.97 15.83
N PHE A 49 4.75 13.94 16.38
CA PHE A 49 3.65 13.08 15.94
C PHE A 49 2.53 13.83 15.22
N PHE A 50 2.60 15.15 15.03
CA PHE A 50 1.49 15.92 14.44
C PHE A 50 0.19 15.89 15.25
N ASN A 51 0.24 15.49 16.52
CA ASN A 51 -0.91 15.43 17.42
C ASN A 51 -0.47 15.72 18.86
N GLU A 52 -1.29 16.41 19.63
CA GLU A 52 -0.98 16.70 21.05
C GLU A 52 -0.98 15.44 21.93
N LYS A 53 -1.74 14.41 21.54
CA LYS A 53 -1.95 13.17 22.27
C LYS A 53 -1.19 12.02 21.63
N VAL A 54 -0.80 11.07 22.48
CA VAL A 54 -0.12 9.84 22.10
C VAL A 54 -0.70 8.64 22.84
N VAL A 55 -0.74 7.50 22.18
CA VAL A 55 -1.25 6.23 22.74
C VAL A 55 -0.40 5.79 23.92
N GLY A 56 -1.07 5.35 24.98
CA GLY A 56 -0.42 4.71 26.12
C GLY A 56 0.18 5.68 27.15
N PHE A 57 -0.08 6.99 27.05
CA PHE A 57 0.37 7.97 28.03
C PHE A 57 -0.77 8.91 28.45
N PHE A 58 -0.77 9.31 29.73
CA PHE A 58 -1.59 10.40 30.27
C PHE A 58 -3.11 10.21 30.14
N LEU A 59 -3.58 8.98 29.90
CA LEU A 59 -4.99 8.66 29.61
C LEU A 59 -5.90 8.96 30.81
N ASP A 60 -5.41 8.74 32.02
CA ASP A 60 -6.13 8.98 33.27
C ASP A 60 -5.15 9.57 34.29
N LYS A 61 -5.18 10.89 34.50
CA LYS A 61 -4.36 11.59 35.52
C LYS A 61 -4.84 11.26 36.94
N LEU A 62 -4.80 9.97 37.30
CA LEU A 62 -5.36 9.39 38.53
C LEU A 62 -4.66 9.93 39.79
N ASP A 63 -3.35 10.15 39.71
CA ASP A 63 -2.54 10.76 40.77
C ASP A 63 -1.18 11.25 40.22
N CYS A 64 -0.47 12.09 40.99
CA CYS A 64 0.78 12.73 40.58
C CYS A 64 1.97 11.76 40.44
N HIS A 65 2.01 10.65 41.20
CA HIS A 65 3.06 9.64 41.04
C HIS A 65 2.93 8.93 39.71
N THR A 66 1.72 8.45 39.39
CA THR A 66 1.43 7.77 38.12
C THR A 66 1.72 8.69 36.93
N TYR A 67 1.34 9.97 37.02
CA TYR A 67 1.63 10.95 35.97
C TYR A 67 3.13 11.14 35.75
N LEU A 68 3.94 11.28 36.80
CA LEU A 68 5.39 11.50 36.64
C LEU A 68 6.14 10.25 36.14
N ASP A 69 5.64 9.06 36.46
CA ASP A 69 6.12 7.81 35.86
C ASP A 69 5.82 7.76 34.34
N ASP A 70 4.61 8.14 33.94
CA ASP A 70 4.24 8.28 32.52
C ASP A 70 5.12 9.31 31.81
N VAL A 71 5.37 10.48 32.43
CA VAL A 71 6.28 11.50 31.86
C VAL A 71 7.69 10.94 31.68
N SER A 72 8.19 10.13 32.61
CA SER A 72 9.51 9.51 32.52
C SER A 72 9.60 8.57 31.31
N LYS A 73 8.65 7.63 31.19
CA LYS A 73 8.57 6.68 30.07
C LYS A 73 8.37 7.39 28.73
N TRP A 74 7.52 8.41 28.71
CA TRP A 74 7.29 9.25 27.53
C TRP A 74 8.60 9.94 27.11
N THR A 75 9.36 10.46 28.07
CA THR A 75 10.63 11.12 27.76
C THR A 75 11.64 10.16 27.13
N GLU A 76 11.76 8.93 27.66
CA GLU A 76 12.62 7.89 27.06
C GLU A 76 12.19 7.54 25.64
N LEU A 77 10.88 7.43 25.39
CA LEU A 77 10.34 7.22 24.05
C LEU A 77 10.77 8.34 23.09
N ILE A 78 10.58 9.61 23.49
CA ILE A 78 10.94 10.76 22.66
C ILE A 78 12.44 10.78 22.36
N GLU A 79 13.29 10.54 23.36
CA GLU A 79 14.75 10.52 23.16
C GLU A 79 15.18 9.43 22.17
N ASN A 80 14.57 8.25 22.24
CA ASN A 80 14.82 7.16 21.29
C ASN A 80 14.39 7.56 19.86
N ILE A 81 13.19 8.13 19.69
CA ILE A 81 12.70 8.60 18.40
C ILE A 81 13.63 9.66 17.81
N ILE A 82 14.04 10.66 18.60
CA ILE A 82 14.96 11.71 18.17
C ILE A 82 16.30 11.11 17.74
N SER A 83 16.85 10.18 18.52
CA SER A 83 18.12 9.51 18.23
C SER A 83 18.07 8.74 16.91
N GLU A 84 16.95 8.10 16.58
CA GLU A 84 16.75 7.41 15.31
C GLU A 84 16.56 8.39 14.15
N GLN A 85 15.62 9.34 14.27
CA GLN A 85 15.30 10.28 13.21
C GLN A 85 16.48 11.18 12.81
N LYS A 86 17.34 11.58 13.76
CA LYS A 86 18.56 12.38 13.50
C LYS A 86 19.54 11.73 12.51
N LYS A 87 19.47 10.42 12.34
CA LYS A 87 20.36 9.66 11.43
C LYS A 87 19.83 9.62 10.00
N LEU A 88 18.57 10.03 9.80
CA LEU A 88 17.85 9.90 8.53
C LEU A 88 17.81 11.24 7.80
N SER A 89 17.61 11.17 6.49
CA SER A 89 17.39 12.34 5.64
C SER A 89 16.44 12.00 4.50
N GLY A 90 15.99 13.00 3.74
CA GLY A 90 15.19 12.76 2.53
C GLY A 90 13.93 11.95 2.80
N THR A 91 13.69 10.92 1.97
CA THR A 91 12.51 10.04 2.06
C THR A 91 12.53 9.19 3.32
N ASP A 92 13.69 8.65 3.74
CA ASP A 92 13.79 7.81 4.95
C ASP A 92 13.33 8.58 6.19
N TYR A 93 13.71 9.86 6.30
CA TYR A 93 13.27 10.74 7.38
C TYR A 93 11.75 10.93 7.39
N LYS A 94 11.16 11.24 6.23
CA LYS A 94 9.72 11.48 6.09
C LYS A 94 8.92 10.22 6.38
N PHE A 95 9.34 9.09 5.82
CA PHE A 95 8.71 7.80 6.04
C PHE A 95 8.75 7.43 7.52
N ARG A 96 9.90 7.59 8.19
CA ARG A 96 9.96 7.25 9.62
C ARG A 96 9.00 8.10 10.47
N ARG A 97 8.91 9.40 10.20
CA ARG A 97 7.96 10.29 10.88
C ARG A 97 6.50 9.91 10.62
N LEU A 98 6.19 9.45 9.42
CA LEU A 98 4.86 8.94 9.09
C LEU A 98 4.55 7.66 9.89
N MET A 99 5.51 6.74 10.00
CA MET A 99 5.32 5.53 10.81
C MET A 99 5.15 5.88 12.29
N ASP A 100 5.90 6.85 12.82
CA ASP A 100 5.70 7.31 14.20
C ASP A 100 4.29 7.92 14.40
N PHE A 101 3.72 8.65 13.42
CA PHE A 101 2.32 9.09 13.45
C PHE A 101 1.35 7.89 13.54
N ILE A 102 1.51 6.91 12.64
CA ILE A 102 0.62 5.74 12.58
C ILE A 102 0.64 4.97 13.90
N LYS A 103 1.83 4.77 14.48
CA LYS A 103 2.01 3.98 15.70
C LYS A 103 1.54 4.67 16.96
N TYR A 104 1.84 5.96 17.10
CA TYR A 104 1.72 6.65 18.39
C TYR A 104 0.52 7.58 18.49
N VAL A 105 -0.13 7.99 17.39
CA VAL A 105 -1.33 8.84 17.48
C VAL A 105 -2.56 7.98 17.77
N PRO A 106 -3.45 8.36 18.72
CA PRO A 106 -4.67 7.60 19.01
C PRO A 106 -5.56 7.43 17.79
N HIS A 107 -6.23 6.27 17.70
CA HIS A 107 -7.10 5.91 16.58
C HIS A 107 -8.14 7.02 16.27
N GLU A 108 -8.87 7.49 17.28
CA GLU A 108 -9.86 8.57 17.14
C GLU A 108 -9.26 9.91 16.67
N ASP A 109 -8.04 10.21 17.06
CA ASP A 109 -7.33 11.42 16.65
C ASP A 109 -6.85 11.30 15.18
N LYS A 110 -6.41 10.11 14.75
CA LYS A 110 -6.13 9.82 13.32
C LYS A 110 -7.41 9.92 12.49
N ARG A 111 -8.50 9.31 12.96
CA ARG A 111 -9.83 9.38 12.35
C ARG A 111 -10.29 10.81 12.14
N LYS A 112 -10.24 11.63 13.20
CA LYS A 112 -10.57 13.05 13.11
C LYS A 112 -9.68 13.78 12.10
N TYR A 113 -8.37 13.59 12.18
CA TYR A 113 -7.42 14.22 11.26
C TYR A 113 -7.73 13.88 9.79
N MET A 114 -7.99 12.60 9.49
CA MET A 114 -8.25 12.14 8.13
C MET A 114 -9.60 12.64 7.60
N ILE A 115 -10.65 12.70 8.44
CA ILE A 115 -11.93 13.33 8.09
C ILE A 115 -11.73 14.82 7.80
N ASP A 116 -11.02 15.55 8.67
CA ASP A 116 -10.74 16.97 8.48
C ASP A 116 -9.96 17.21 7.18
N ALA A 117 -8.95 16.38 6.89
CA ALA A 117 -8.17 16.46 5.66
C ALA A 117 -9.02 16.19 4.41
N PHE A 118 -9.87 15.16 4.45
CA PHE A 118 -10.82 14.88 3.38
C PHE A 118 -11.80 16.04 3.16
N MET A 119 -12.37 16.58 4.23
CA MET A 119 -13.32 17.71 4.16
C MET A 119 -12.67 18.99 3.65
N ASN A 120 -11.36 19.16 3.83
CA ASN A 120 -10.59 20.29 3.29
C ASN A 120 -10.25 20.15 1.79
N CYS A 121 -10.41 18.96 1.19
CA CYS A 121 -10.26 18.80 -0.26
C CYS A 121 -11.32 19.59 -1.03
N ALA A 122 -11.06 19.93 -2.30
CA ALA A 122 -12.07 20.51 -3.16
C ALA A 122 -13.32 19.61 -3.27
N GLU A 123 -14.51 20.20 -3.36
CA GLU A 123 -15.78 19.45 -3.40
C GLU A 123 -15.82 18.43 -4.54
N SER A 124 -15.38 18.82 -5.74
CA SER A 124 -15.30 17.91 -6.89
C SER A 124 -14.40 16.70 -6.61
N ARG A 125 -13.29 16.90 -5.89
CA ARG A 125 -12.38 15.81 -5.49
C ARG A 125 -13.05 14.89 -4.48
N ARG A 126 -13.77 15.43 -3.49
CA ARG A 126 -14.52 14.61 -2.52
C ARG A 126 -15.57 13.75 -3.22
N ILE A 127 -16.33 14.32 -4.16
CA ILE A 127 -17.33 13.60 -4.96
C ILE A 127 -16.67 12.46 -5.73
N ASN A 128 -15.55 12.72 -6.39
CA ASN A 128 -14.86 11.71 -7.20
C ASN A 128 -14.26 10.58 -6.34
N ILE A 129 -13.68 10.92 -5.19
CA ILE A 129 -13.18 9.93 -4.21
C ILE A 129 -14.32 9.05 -3.71
N ALA A 130 -15.44 9.65 -3.29
CA ALA A 130 -16.60 8.91 -2.82
C ALA A 130 -17.21 8.03 -3.91
N GLY A 131 -17.32 8.55 -5.13
CA GLY A 131 -17.81 7.78 -6.28
C GLY A 131 -16.97 6.54 -6.56
N MET A 132 -15.63 6.69 -6.55
CA MET A 132 -14.73 5.57 -6.78
C MET A 132 -14.75 4.57 -5.61
N ALA A 133 -14.70 5.04 -4.37
CA ALA A 133 -14.82 4.20 -3.18
C ALA A 133 -16.10 3.35 -3.23
N ASN A 134 -17.23 3.99 -3.50
CA ASN A 134 -18.54 3.35 -3.49
C ASN A 134 -18.72 2.35 -4.65
N GLN A 135 -18.05 2.58 -5.79
CA GLN A 135 -18.01 1.62 -6.89
C GLN A 135 -17.28 0.32 -6.50
N PHE A 136 -16.25 0.42 -5.67
CA PHE A 136 -15.42 -0.69 -5.20
C PHE A 136 -15.55 -0.88 -3.68
N HIS A 137 -16.77 -0.71 -3.13
CA HIS A 137 -16.98 -0.62 -1.68
C HIS A 137 -16.56 -1.88 -0.91
N ASN A 138 -16.60 -3.06 -1.55
CA ASN A 138 -16.13 -4.31 -0.96
C ASN A 138 -14.61 -4.33 -0.70
N LEU A 139 -13.86 -3.47 -1.39
CA LEU A 139 -12.42 -3.41 -1.37
C LEU A 139 -11.91 -2.20 -0.56
N TYR A 140 -12.48 -1.02 -0.83
CA TYR A 140 -12.01 0.24 -0.22
C TYR A 140 -12.88 0.75 0.93
N GLY A 141 -14.09 0.22 1.10
CA GLY A 141 -15.10 0.74 2.00
C GLY A 141 -16.02 1.79 1.37
N TYR A 142 -17.09 2.14 2.08
CA TYR A 142 -18.07 3.12 1.63
C TYR A 142 -17.78 4.53 2.16
N LEU A 143 -18.21 5.55 1.41
CA LEU A 143 -18.10 6.96 1.82
C LEU A 143 -19.39 7.72 1.48
N ASP A 144 -20.07 8.19 2.53
CA ASP A 144 -21.29 8.99 2.44
C ASP A 144 -21.30 10.08 3.51
N ILE A 145 -21.00 11.29 3.06
CA ILE A 145 -20.86 12.48 3.89
C ILE A 145 -22.20 12.88 4.52
N GLU A 146 -23.33 12.73 3.81
CA GLU A 146 -24.65 13.16 4.28
C GLU A 146 -25.11 12.32 5.47
N ASN A 147 -24.79 11.03 5.45
CA ASN A 147 -25.15 10.09 6.52
C ASN A 147 -24.02 9.86 7.54
N ASN A 148 -22.94 10.66 7.50
CA ASN A 148 -21.74 10.51 8.34
C ASN A 148 -21.10 9.11 8.29
N ASN A 149 -21.17 8.45 7.13
CA ASN A 149 -20.48 7.19 6.90
C ASN A 149 -19.09 7.45 6.29
N TYR A 150 -18.06 7.12 7.07
CA TYR A 150 -16.65 7.28 6.70
C TYR A 150 -15.92 5.94 6.71
N GLU A 151 -16.59 4.84 6.38
CA GLU A 151 -16.01 3.48 6.38
C GLU A 151 -14.71 3.38 5.59
N LEU A 152 -14.58 4.07 4.44
CA LEU A 152 -13.30 4.13 3.71
C LEU A 152 -12.15 4.68 4.57
N ILE A 153 -12.40 5.70 5.40
CA ILE A 153 -11.40 6.27 6.29
C ILE A 153 -11.05 5.27 7.41
N GLU A 154 -12.06 4.61 8.00
CA GLU A 154 -11.83 3.56 9.01
C GLU A 154 -10.97 2.43 8.46
N MET A 155 -11.33 1.88 7.30
CA MET A 155 -10.60 0.77 6.69
C MET A 155 -9.14 1.14 6.35
N ARG A 156 -8.88 2.40 6.01
CA ARG A 156 -7.49 2.89 5.83
C ARG A 156 -6.73 2.95 7.14
N ILE A 157 -7.34 3.44 8.21
CA ILE A 157 -6.70 3.49 9.52
C ILE A 157 -6.41 2.07 10.00
N ASP A 158 -7.40 1.19 9.92
CA ASP A 158 -7.26 -0.22 10.26
C ASP A 158 -6.16 -0.89 9.44
N GLY A 159 -6.12 -0.67 8.13
CA GLY A 159 -5.05 -1.16 7.25
C GLY A 159 -3.67 -0.64 7.65
N LEU A 160 -3.55 0.67 7.90
CA LEU A 160 -2.30 1.31 8.34
C LEU A 160 -1.81 0.77 9.69
N GLU A 161 -2.71 0.57 10.65
CA GLU A 161 -2.39 0.04 11.98
C GLU A 161 -2.06 -1.46 11.94
N LYS A 162 -2.89 -2.25 11.27
CA LYS A 162 -2.72 -3.71 11.11
C LYS A 162 -1.39 -4.04 10.43
N HIS A 163 -1.05 -3.30 9.37
CA HIS A 163 0.13 -3.58 8.52
C HIS A 163 1.34 -2.70 8.84
N TYR A 164 1.38 -2.08 10.02
CA TYR A 164 2.47 -1.20 10.44
C TYR A 164 3.87 -1.82 10.23
N ASP A 165 4.09 -3.05 10.73
CA ASP A 165 5.37 -3.74 10.61
C ASP A 165 5.65 -4.23 9.18
N ASP A 166 4.60 -4.43 8.38
CA ASP A 166 4.71 -4.84 6.97
C ASP A 166 5.18 -3.69 6.10
N TYR A 167 4.70 -2.47 6.34
CA TYR A 167 5.20 -1.30 5.61
C TYR A 167 6.64 -0.96 5.98
N LEU A 168 7.03 -1.12 7.26
CA LEU A 168 8.44 -1.02 7.65
C LEU A 168 9.30 -2.06 6.92
N PHE A 169 8.85 -3.32 6.90
CA PHE A 169 9.54 -4.38 6.18
C PHE A 169 9.65 -4.10 4.69
N LEU A 170 8.55 -3.72 4.04
CA LEU A 170 8.52 -3.41 2.62
C LEU A 170 9.50 -2.28 2.31
N TYR A 171 9.44 -1.17 3.05
CA TYR A 171 10.30 -0.01 2.83
C TYR A 171 11.80 -0.38 2.87
N GLU A 172 12.20 -1.24 3.81
CA GLU A 172 13.58 -1.76 3.91
C GLU A 172 13.95 -2.72 2.78
N LYS A 173 12.97 -3.38 2.15
CA LYS A 173 13.18 -4.33 1.04
C LYS A 173 13.12 -3.68 -0.34
N LEU A 174 12.61 -2.46 -0.44
CA LEU A 174 12.59 -1.71 -1.69
C LEU A 174 14.00 -1.33 -2.12
N ALA A 175 14.36 -1.73 -3.33
CA ALA A 175 15.74 -1.73 -3.82
C ALA A 175 16.22 -0.37 -4.35
N ASP A 176 15.34 0.63 -4.45
CA ASP A 176 15.71 1.99 -4.87
C ASP A 176 14.90 3.10 -4.15
N GLU A 177 15.46 4.31 -4.16
CA GLU A 177 14.86 5.50 -3.55
C GLU A 177 13.55 5.91 -4.23
N ARG A 178 13.38 5.58 -5.50
CA ARG A 178 12.15 5.84 -6.25
C ARG A 178 10.98 5.07 -5.66
N SER A 179 11.17 3.78 -5.42
CA SER A 179 10.17 2.88 -4.84
C SER A 179 9.81 3.30 -3.42
N LYS A 180 10.83 3.62 -2.60
CA LYS A 180 10.62 4.15 -1.25
C LYS A 180 9.80 5.43 -1.26
N GLY A 181 10.10 6.34 -2.20
CA GLY A 181 9.32 7.56 -2.44
C GLY A 181 7.87 7.23 -2.80
N THR A 182 7.66 6.32 -3.77
CA THR A 182 6.33 5.86 -4.17
C THR A 182 5.52 5.33 -2.98
N LEU A 183 6.10 4.45 -2.15
CA LEU A 183 5.42 3.92 -0.96
C LEU A 183 5.01 5.04 0.00
N PHE A 184 5.94 5.96 0.31
CA PHE A 184 5.64 7.11 1.16
C PHE A 184 4.48 7.96 0.63
N GLU A 185 4.49 8.29 -0.67
CA GLU A 185 3.46 9.13 -1.28
C GLU A 185 2.09 8.40 -1.34
N ILE A 186 2.05 7.08 -1.55
CA ILE A 186 0.81 6.28 -1.46
C ILE A 186 0.19 6.37 -0.07
N LEU A 187 0.98 6.07 0.98
CA LEU A 187 0.49 6.08 2.36
C LEU A 187 0.06 7.49 2.80
N MET A 188 0.80 8.52 2.37
CA MET A 188 0.40 9.91 2.62
C MET A 188 -0.92 10.27 1.94
N CYS A 189 -1.12 9.85 0.69
CA CYS A 189 -2.37 10.09 -0.02
C CYS A 189 -3.56 9.38 0.65
N TRP A 190 -3.34 8.23 1.29
CA TRP A 190 -4.38 7.57 2.08
C TRP A 190 -4.82 8.40 3.29
N ILE A 191 -3.89 9.12 3.90
CA ILE A 191 -4.08 9.89 5.13
C ILE A 191 -4.68 11.27 4.86
N ASP A 192 -4.09 12.05 3.95
CA ASP A 192 -4.47 13.46 3.79
C ASP A 192 -5.27 13.76 2.51
N PHE A 193 -5.47 12.76 1.66
CA PHE A 193 -6.22 12.85 0.40
C PHE A 193 -5.68 13.90 -0.58
N ASN A 194 -4.47 14.43 -0.39
CA ASN A 194 -3.92 15.46 -1.26
C ASN A 194 -3.53 14.89 -2.63
N VAL A 195 -4.00 15.52 -3.70
CA VAL A 195 -3.72 15.12 -5.09
C VAL A 195 -2.25 15.25 -5.46
N ASP A 196 -1.49 16.10 -4.78
CA ASP A 196 -0.06 16.26 -5.03
C ASP A 196 0.71 14.95 -4.84
N HIS A 197 0.24 14.06 -3.96
CA HIS A 197 0.83 12.74 -3.77
C HIS A 197 0.69 11.86 -5.01
N ILE A 198 -0.47 11.89 -5.68
CA ILE A 198 -0.72 11.19 -6.94
C ILE A 198 0.25 11.66 -8.02
N VAL A 199 0.50 12.98 -8.07
CA VAL A 199 1.44 13.58 -9.03
C VAL A 199 2.88 13.17 -8.73
N LYS A 200 3.29 13.14 -7.46
CA LYS A 200 4.67 12.82 -7.06
C LYS A 200 5.01 11.35 -7.21
N MET A 201 4.07 10.44 -6.96
CA MET A 201 4.30 9.00 -7.09
C MET A 201 4.29 8.53 -8.54
N LYS A 202 3.74 9.33 -9.46
CA LYS A 202 3.56 8.96 -10.86
C LYS A 202 4.89 8.70 -11.56
N ASP A 203 5.00 7.50 -12.13
CA ASP A 203 5.98 7.14 -13.13
C ASP A 203 5.63 7.80 -14.47
N HIS A 204 6.63 8.42 -15.09
CA HIS A 204 6.52 9.09 -16.38
C HIS A 204 7.44 8.49 -17.45
N LEU A 205 8.23 7.47 -17.10
CA LEU A 205 9.27 6.90 -17.95
C LEU A 205 8.74 5.71 -18.75
N TYR A 206 7.94 4.87 -18.12
CA TYR A 206 7.50 3.59 -18.69
C TYR A 206 6.00 3.35 -18.45
N ASP A 207 5.45 2.39 -19.20
CA ASP A 207 4.07 1.94 -19.07
C ASP A 207 3.84 1.09 -17.82
N ASP A 208 2.57 0.80 -17.51
CA ASP A 208 2.18 0.48 -16.14
C ASP A 208 2.84 -0.80 -15.55
N TYR A 209 3.12 -1.78 -16.40
CA TYR A 209 3.68 -3.10 -16.04
C TYR A 209 5.13 -3.29 -16.45
N PHE A 210 5.81 -2.24 -16.90
CA PHE A 210 7.12 -2.34 -17.52
C PHE A 210 8.07 -1.28 -16.97
N ASP A 211 9.31 -1.66 -16.70
CA ASP A 211 10.38 -0.72 -16.35
C ASP A 211 11.67 -1.29 -16.93
N LYS A 212 12.20 -0.67 -17.99
CA LYS A 212 13.35 -1.23 -18.75
C LYS A 212 14.67 -1.14 -17.99
N ASP A 213 14.70 -0.41 -16.88
CA ASP A 213 15.84 -0.38 -15.97
C ASP A 213 15.82 -1.56 -14.99
N ILE A 214 14.64 -2.14 -14.73
CA ILE A 214 14.43 -3.28 -13.82
C ILE A 214 14.29 -4.59 -14.60
N ILE A 215 13.39 -4.62 -15.58
CA ILE A 215 13.01 -5.78 -16.36
C ILE A 215 13.78 -5.79 -17.67
N ARG A 216 14.46 -6.91 -17.93
CA ARG A 216 15.08 -7.21 -19.22
C ARG A 216 14.46 -8.46 -19.79
N CYS A 217 14.16 -8.41 -21.08
CA CYS A 217 13.51 -9.48 -21.82
C CYS A 217 14.34 -9.85 -23.05
N ASP A 218 14.33 -11.12 -23.41
CA ASP A 218 14.96 -11.66 -24.62
C ASP A 218 13.97 -12.54 -25.43
N GLU A 219 14.44 -13.18 -26.50
CA GLU A 219 13.59 -14.00 -27.38
C GLU A 219 13.04 -15.28 -26.74
N ASN A 220 13.54 -15.68 -25.57
CA ASN A 220 13.13 -16.91 -24.87
C ASN A 220 12.01 -16.67 -23.85
N GLU A 221 11.47 -15.45 -23.77
CA GLU A 221 10.48 -15.10 -22.75
C GLU A 221 9.18 -15.89 -22.91
N VAL A 222 8.76 -16.55 -21.83
CA VAL A 222 7.43 -17.13 -21.64
C VAL A 222 6.70 -16.24 -20.64
N VAL A 223 5.82 -15.41 -21.17
CA VAL A 223 5.05 -14.43 -20.41
C VAL A 223 3.72 -15.05 -20.01
N VAL A 224 3.34 -14.87 -18.76
CA VAL A 224 2.03 -15.25 -18.23
C VAL A 224 1.35 -14.00 -17.71
N GLU A 225 0.25 -13.63 -18.33
CA GLU A 225 -0.60 -12.52 -17.93
C GLU A 225 -1.91 -13.08 -17.33
N CYS A 226 -2.15 -12.78 -16.06
CA CYS A 226 -3.42 -13.03 -15.40
C CYS A 226 -4.23 -11.74 -15.37
N GLY A 227 -5.42 -11.76 -15.99
CA GLY A 227 -6.26 -10.56 -16.15
C GLY A 227 -6.02 -9.88 -17.49
N GLY A 228 -6.37 -10.56 -18.58
CA GLY A 228 -6.07 -10.12 -19.94
C GLY A 228 -6.85 -8.90 -20.43
N TYR A 229 -8.00 -8.58 -19.82
CA TYR A 229 -8.93 -7.53 -20.25
C TYR A 229 -9.12 -7.47 -21.77
N VAL A 230 -8.63 -6.44 -22.46
CA VAL A 230 -8.73 -6.30 -23.93
C VAL A 230 -7.41 -6.62 -24.64
N GLY A 231 -6.42 -7.14 -23.93
CA GLY A 231 -5.08 -7.48 -24.41
C GLY A 231 -4.14 -6.29 -24.50
N ASP A 232 -4.49 -5.18 -23.85
CA ASP A 232 -3.70 -3.95 -23.84
C ASP A 232 -2.34 -4.13 -23.17
N THR A 233 -2.26 -4.90 -22.08
CA THR A 233 -0.98 -5.25 -21.44
C THR A 233 -0.12 -6.13 -22.35
N VAL A 234 -0.67 -7.15 -23.02
CA VAL A 234 0.05 -7.93 -24.04
C VAL A 234 0.60 -7.03 -25.15
N LEU A 235 -0.23 -6.15 -25.70
CA LEU A 235 0.17 -5.26 -26.78
C LEU A 235 1.28 -4.29 -26.32
N SER A 236 1.12 -3.71 -25.13
CA SER A 236 2.15 -2.86 -24.53
C SER A 236 3.44 -3.62 -24.22
N TYR A 237 3.38 -4.89 -23.80
CA TYR A 237 4.56 -5.75 -23.64
C TYR A 237 5.31 -5.91 -24.96
N VAL A 238 4.60 -6.26 -26.04
CA VAL A 238 5.19 -6.42 -27.38
C VAL A 238 5.74 -5.09 -27.88
N ASP A 239 5.11 -3.97 -27.56
CA ASP A 239 5.62 -2.64 -27.90
C ASP A 239 6.87 -2.24 -27.12
N ASN A 240 6.95 -2.63 -25.86
CA ASN A 240 8.08 -2.28 -25.00
C ASN A 240 9.32 -3.15 -25.24
N TYR A 241 9.14 -4.46 -25.38
CA TYR A 241 10.25 -5.41 -25.42
C TYR A 241 10.44 -6.10 -26.76
N LYS A 242 9.39 -6.23 -27.59
CA LYS A 242 9.41 -6.89 -28.91
C LYS A 242 9.76 -8.39 -28.93
N TYR A 243 10.39 -8.91 -27.88
CA TYR A 243 10.89 -10.28 -27.81
C TYR A 243 10.02 -11.15 -26.92
N TYR A 244 9.62 -12.32 -27.44
CA TYR A 244 9.00 -13.38 -26.66
C TYR A 244 9.01 -14.70 -27.44
N ARG A 245 9.03 -15.81 -26.70
CA ARG A 245 8.80 -17.16 -27.23
C ARG A 245 7.32 -17.49 -27.26
N LYS A 246 6.61 -17.22 -26.16
CA LYS A 246 5.20 -17.54 -25.96
C LYS A 246 4.55 -16.61 -24.94
N ILE A 247 3.28 -16.30 -25.12
CA ILE A 247 2.47 -15.54 -24.16
C ILE A 247 1.22 -16.35 -23.82
N TYR A 248 0.95 -16.50 -22.53
CA TYR A 248 -0.29 -17.05 -21.99
C TYR A 248 -1.11 -15.92 -21.37
N VAL A 249 -2.38 -15.82 -21.73
CA VAL A 249 -3.30 -14.81 -21.20
C VAL A 249 -4.50 -15.50 -20.57
N TYR A 250 -4.71 -15.26 -19.28
CA TYR A 250 -5.87 -15.74 -18.54
C TYR A 250 -6.90 -14.61 -18.43
N GLU A 251 -8.14 -14.88 -18.82
CA GLU A 251 -9.25 -13.93 -18.72
C GLU A 251 -10.54 -14.68 -18.37
N VAL A 252 -11.30 -14.19 -17.40
CA VAL A 252 -12.48 -14.88 -16.87
C VAL A 252 -13.74 -14.63 -17.68
N VAL A 253 -13.81 -13.49 -18.39
CA VAL A 253 -14.97 -13.10 -19.20
C VAL A 253 -14.81 -13.60 -20.64
N PRO A 254 -15.67 -14.52 -21.12
CA PRO A 254 -15.53 -15.10 -22.46
C PRO A 254 -15.52 -14.07 -23.59
N ARG A 255 -16.32 -13.00 -23.48
CA ARG A 255 -16.37 -11.93 -24.48
C ARG A 255 -15.05 -11.14 -24.57
N LEU A 256 -14.39 -10.91 -23.43
CA LEU A 256 -13.08 -10.28 -23.40
C LEU A 256 -12.03 -11.19 -24.06
N CYS A 257 -12.11 -12.51 -23.88
CA CYS A 257 -11.25 -13.44 -24.62
C CYS A 257 -11.37 -13.30 -26.14
N GLU A 258 -12.58 -13.08 -26.68
CA GLU A 258 -12.76 -12.83 -28.12
C GLU A 258 -12.17 -11.48 -28.54
N ILE A 259 -12.32 -10.44 -27.72
CA ILE A 259 -11.69 -9.13 -27.98
C ILE A 259 -10.16 -9.23 -27.98
N ILE A 260 -9.56 -9.96 -27.03
CA ILE A 260 -8.12 -10.20 -27.00
C ILE A 260 -7.67 -10.92 -28.29
N LYS A 261 -8.42 -11.93 -28.76
CA LYS A 261 -8.11 -12.62 -30.03
C LYS A 261 -8.12 -11.66 -31.22
N GLU A 262 -9.10 -10.76 -31.29
CA GLU A 262 -9.22 -9.77 -32.36
C GLU A 262 -8.08 -8.75 -32.31
N ASN A 263 -7.82 -8.17 -31.14
CA ASN A 263 -6.79 -7.14 -30.95
C ASN A 263 -5.38 -7.69 -31.18
N CYS A 264 -5.12 -8.93 -30.74
CA CYS A 264 -3.82 -9.58 -30.80
C CYS A 264 -3.67 -10.53 -32.00
N ILE A 265 -4.55 -10.49 -32.99
CA ILE A 265 -4.56 -11.43 -34.14
C ILE A 265 -3.24 -11.46 -34.94
N HIS A 266 -2.47 -10.38 -34.86
CA HIS A 266 -1.19 -10.20 -35.55
C HIS A 266 0.01 -10.76 -34.76
N LEU A 267 -0.20 -11.17 -33.51
CA LEU A 267 0.80 -11.77 -32.65
C LEU A 267 0.85 -13.28 -32.86
N ASN A 268 2.06 -13.82 -32.98
CA ASN A 268 2.27 -15.27 -33.03
C ASN A 268 2.41 -15.84 -31.62
N ASN A 269 2.21 -17.15 -31.44
CA ASN A 269 2.48 -17.87 -30.18
C ASN A 269 1.79 -17.25 -28.93
N LEU A 270 0.56 -16.77 -29.10
CA LEU A 270 -0.32 -16.29 -28.03
C LEU A 270 -1.38 -17.36 -27.73
N GLU A 271 -1.52 -17.73 -26.46
CA GLU A 271 -2.53 -18.68 -25.99
C GLU A 271 -3.47 -17.99 -25.00
N ILE A 272 -4.73 -17.86 -25.37
CA ILE A 272 -5.77 -17.19 -24.56
C ILE A 272 -6.60 -18.27 -23.87
N LYS A 273 -6.66 -18.21 -22.54
CA LYS A 273 -7.32 -19.17 -21.67
C LYS A 273 -8.49 -18.51 -20.96
N ASN A 274 -9.71 -18.96 -21.26
CA ASN A 274 -10.89 -18.54 -20.51
C ASN A 274 -10.99 -19.31 -19.19
N LEU A 275 -10.13 -18.96 -18.24
CA LEU A 275 -9.96 -19.60 -16.94
C LEU A 275 -9.63 -18.52 -15.91
N ALA A 276 -10.08 -18.71 -14.68
CA ALA A 276 -9.57 -17.95 -13.54
C ALA A 276 -8.27 -18.58 -13.02
N VAL A 277 -7.44 -17.76 -12.39
CA VAL A 277 -6.20 -18.22 -11.73
C VAL A 277 -6.38 -18.14 -10.22
N GLY A 278 -6.01 -19.21 -9.51
CA GLY A 278 -6.15 -19.30 -8.06
C GLY A 278 -5.20 -20.31 -7.42
N ASP A 279 -5.36 -20.56 -6.14
CA ASP A 279 -4.50 -21.44 -5.34
C ASP A 279 -4.90 -22.92 -5.38
N GLU A 280 -6.08 -23.22 -5.92
CA GLU A 280 -6.58 -24.57 -6.15
C GLU A 280 -7.33 -24.69 -7.49
N ASN A 281 -7.29 -25.90 -8.08
CA ASN A 281 -8.11 -26.20 -9.25
C ASN A 281 -9.56 -26.44 -8.79
N GLY A 282 -10.52 -25.79 -9.44
CA GLY A 282 -11.90 -25.89 -9.02
C GLY A 282 -12.85 -25.07 -9.87
N VAL A 283 -13.99 -24.72 -9.29
CA VAL A 283 -15.01 -23.88 -9.91
C VAL A 283 -15.33 -22.74 -8.98
N MET A 284 -15.23 -21.52 -9.50
CA MET A 284 -15.71 -20.29 -8.88
C MET A 284 -16.77 -19.67 -9.79
N TYR A 285 -17.27 -18.50 -9.41
CA TYR A 285 -18.35 -17.83 -10.12
C TYR A 285 -18.06 -16.36 -10.33
N ILE A 286 -18.63 -15.82 -11.41
CA ILE A 286 -18.67 -14.38 -11.71
C ILE A 286 -20.13 -13.93 -11.81
N ASP A 287 -20.40 -12.69 -11.40
CA ASP A 287 -21.77 -12.14 -11.39
C ASP A 287 -22.20 -11.54 -12.73
N ASN A 288 -21.25 -11.08 -13.53
CA ASN A 288 -21.51 -10.44 -14.82
C ASN A 288 -20.61 -11.02 -15.92
N PRO A 289 -20.97 -12.19 -16.49
CA PRO A 289 -20.19 -12.83 -17.55
C PRO A 289 -20.21 -12.07 -18.88
N ASP A 290 -21.05 -11.03 -18.99
CA ASP A 290 -21.15 -10.16 -20.17
C ASP A 290 -20.55 -8.77 -19.91
N SER A 291 -19.84 -8.58 -18.80
CA SER A 291 -19.19 -7.31 -18.45
C SER A 291 -18.20 -6.88 -19.55
N GLU A 292 -18.28 -5.61 -19.94
CA GLU A 292 -17.26 -4.95 -20.78
C GLU A 292 -16.25 -4.15 -19.93
N GLY A 293 -16.48 -4.04 -18.61
CA GLY A 293 -15.58 -3.37 -17.69
C GLY A 293 -14.56 -4.32 -17.06
N SER A 294 -13.43 -3.79 -16.62
CA SER A 294 -12.32 -4.52 -15.98
C SER A 294 -12.68 -5.17 -14.64
N ILE A 295 -13.82 -4.80 -14.04
CA ILE A 295 -14.13 -4.99 -12.62
C ILE A 295 -14.80 -6.36 -12.34
N THR A 296 -14.26 -7.45 -12.86
CA THR A 296 -14.86 -8.78 -12.68
C THR A 296 -14.14 -9.59 -11.62
N GLN A 297 -14.76 -9.71 -10.44
CA GLN A 297 -14.24 -10.52 -9.34
C GLN A 297 -14.77 -11.96 -9.36
N ILE A 298 -13.91 -12.92 -9.02
CA ILE A 298 -14.30 -14.31 -8.78
C ILE A 298 -14.83 -14.51 -7.35
N LYS A 299 -15.86 -15.35 -7.20
CA LYS A 299 -16.58 -15.59 -5.94
C LYS A 299 -16.93 -17.07 -5.77
N LYS A 300 -17.22 -17.48 -4.53
CA LYS A 300 -17.65 -18.87 -4.21
C LYS A 300 -19.05 -19.20 -4.72
N GLU A 301 -19.87 -18.18 -4.92
CA GLU A 301 -21.23 -18.26 -5.45
C GLU A 301 -21.43 -17.10 -6.43
N GLY A 302 -22.29 -17.29 -7.43
CA GLY A 302 -22.56 -16.27 -8.45
C GLY A 302 -23.40 -16.84 -9.59
N LYS A 303 -23.52 -16.07 -10.68
CA LYS A 303 -24.44 -16.39 -11.77
C LYS A 303 -23.84 -17.31 -12.84
N ALA A 304 -22.55 -17.15 -13.13
CA ALA A 304 -21.86 -17.92 -14.16
C ALA A 304 -20.65 -18.62 -13.56
N ALA A 305 -20.56 -19.94 -13.76
CA ALA A 305 -19.44 -20.74 -13.31
C ALA A 305 -18.22 -20.53 -14.21
N ILE A 306 -17.03 -20.45 -13.61
CA ILE A 306 -15.74 -20.38 -14.28
C ILE A 306 -14.78 -21.37 -13.63
N ASN A 307 -14.01 -22.09 -14.44
CA ASN A 307 -12.98 -22.97 -13.92
C ASN A 307 -11.81 -22.14 -13.40
N VAL A 308 -11.34 -22.50 -12.21
CA VAL A 308 -10.12 -21.96 -11.61
C VAL A 308 -9.00 -22.97 -11.80
N VAL A 309 -7.82 -22.49 -12.15
CA VAL A 309 -6.62 -23.31 -12.24
C VAL A 309 -5.45 -22.71 -11.47
N LYS A 310 -4.59 -23.59 -10.97
CA LYS A 310 -3.23 -23.22 -10.57
C LYS A 310 -2.37 -23.14 -11.82
N VAL A 311 -1.61 -22.05 -11.98
CA VAL A 311 -0.63 -21.94 -13.08
C VAL A 311 0.38 -23.08 -13.02
N ASP A 312 0.81 -23.46 -11.81
CA ASP A 312 1.73 -24.59 -11.57
C ASP A 312 1.25 -25.93 -12.15
N ASP A 313 -0.05 -26.11 -12.34
CA ASP A 313 -0.65 -27.34 -12.86
C ASP A 313 -0.99 -27.24 -14.36
N ASP A 314 -1.26 -26.01 -14.84
CA ASP A 314 -1.77 -25.73 -16.18
C ASP A 314 -0.65 -25.34 -17.18
N ILE A 315 0.50 -24.85 -16.70
CA ILE A 315 1.69 -24.58 -17.53
C ILE A 315 2.82 -25.54 -17.12
N ASN A 316 3.24 -26.39 -18.06
CA ASN A 316 4.30 -27.38 -17.80
C ASN A 316 5.71 -26.89 -18.20
N GLU A 317 5.80 -25.80 -18.97
CA GLU A 317 7.07 -25.21 -19.38
C GLU A 317 7.53 -24.14 -18.39
N LYS A 318 8.84 -23.85 -18.40
CA LYS A 318 9.41 -22.77 -17.58
C LYS A 318 8.81 -21.43 -17.98
N ILE A 319 8.29 -20.67 -17.01
CA ILE A 319 7.85 -19.29 -17.19
C ILE A 319 8.97 -18.31 -16.84
N SER A 320 9.00 -17.14 -17.48
CA SER A 320 10.08 -16.15 -17.27
C SER A 320 9.58 -14.77 -16.87
N PHE A 321 8.30 -14.49 -17.06
CA PHE A 321 7.65 -13.25 -16.63
C PHE A 321 6.18 -13.52 -16.27
N LEU A 322 5.79 -13.13 -15.06
CA LEU A 322 4.43 -13.21 -14.53
C LEU A 322 3.87 -11.80 -14.30
N ILE A 323 2.72 -11.50 -14.90
CA ILE A 323 2.00 -10.23 -14.77
C ILE A 323 0.62 -10.52 -14.19
N MET A 324 0.16 -9.76 -13.20
CA MET A 324 -1.18 -9.94 -12.61
C MET A 324 -1.88 -8.62 -12.33
N ASP A 325 -3.12 -8.52 -12.83
CA ASP A 325 -4.13 -7.52 -12.48
C ASP A 325 -5.50 -8.20 -12.52
N ILE A 326 -5.93 -8.78 -11.38
CA ILE A 326 -7.09 -9.69 -11.29
C ILE A 326 -8.06 -9.30 -10.17
N GLU A 327 -8.16 -8.00 -9.89
CA GLU A 327 -9.23 -7.37 -9.11
C GLU A 327 -9.42 -7.95 -7.69
N GLY A 328 -8.30 -8.25 -7.00
CA GLY A 328 -8.26 -8.74 -5.62
C GLY A 328 -8.03 -10.25 -5.47
N ALA A 329 -7.78 -10.98 -6.56
CA ALA A 329 -7.45 -12.41 -6.52
C ALA A 329 -5.93 -12.71 -6.52
N GLU A 330 -5.08 -11.68 -6.50
CA GLU A 330 -3.63 -11.72 -6.67
C GLU A 330 -2.95 -12.68 -5.69
N GLN A 331 -3.33 -12.63 -4.41
CA GLN A 331 -2.72 -13.51 -3.40
C GLN A 331 -3.01 -14.99 -3.67
N GLY A 332 -4.25 -15.32 -4.05
CA GLY A 332 -4.63 -16.69 -4.41
C GLY A 332 -3.87 -17.16 -5.65
N ALA A 333 -3.83 -16.32 -6.68
CA ALA A 333 -3.10 -16.62 -7.92
C ALA A 333 -1.59 -16.81 -7.68
N LEU A 334 -0.96 -15.98 -6.85
CA LEU A 334 0.45 -16.13 -6.49
C LEU A 334 0.72 -17.46 -5.77
N ARG A 335 -0.18 -17.88 -4.86
CA ARG A 335 -0.08 -19.21 -4.23
C ARG A 335 -0.19 -20.34 -5.26
N GLY A 336 -1.02 -20.17 -6.29
CA GLY A 336 -1.14 -21.07 -7.43
C GLY A 336 0.06 -21.09 -8.39
N CYS A 337 0.97 -20.13 -8.26
CA CYS A 337 2.22 -20.02 -9.04
C CYS A 337 3.47 -20.39 -8.22
N ARG A 338 3.31 -20.91 -7.00
CA ARG A 338 4.41 -21.05 -6.02
C ARG A 338 5.57 -21.89 -6.54
N LYS A 339 5.30 -22.98 -7.27
CA LYS A 339 6.34 -23.84 -7.83
C LYS A 339 7.12 -23.08 -8.90
N HIS A 340 6.44 -22.45 -9.87
CA HIS A 340 7.10 -21.62 -10.88
C HIS A 340 7.91 -20.48 -10.25
N ILE A 341 7.34 -19.75 -9.29
CA ILE A 341 8.03 -18.63 -8.62
C ILE A 341 9.34 -19.10 -7.96
N LYS A 342 9.33 -20.29 -7.34
CA LYS A 342 10.50 -20.86 -6.66
C LYS A 342 11.53 -21.48 -7.61
N GLU A 343 11.08 -22.22 -8.61
CA GLU A 343 11.93 -23.02 -9.49
C GLU A 343 12.41 -22.23 -10.71
N ASP A 344 11.50 -21.51 -11.35
CA ASP A 344 11.79 -20.79 -12.59
C ASP A 344 12.33 -19.39 -12.35
N LYS A 345 11.99 -18.80 -11.19
CA LYS A 345 12.34 -17.44 -10.78
C LYS A 345 11.92 -16.40 -11.84
N PRO A 346 10.65 -16.38 -12.27
CA PRO A 346 10.19 -15.40 -13.25
C PRO A 346 10.33 -14.00 -12.70
N LYS A 347 10.56 -13.04 -13.59
CA LYS A 347 10.31 -11.63 -13.30
C LYS A 347 8.83 -11.50 -12.96
N MET A 348 8.46 -10.59 -12.07
CA MET A 348 7.06 -10.37 -11.71
C MET A 348 6.70 -8.89 -11.76
N ALA A 349 5.49 -8.59 -12.23
CA ALA A 349 4.85 -7.28 -12.18
C ALA A 349 3.41 -7.48 -11.69
N ILE A 350 3.17 -7.23 -10.40
CA ILE A 350 1.90 -7.58 -9.73
C ILE A 350 1.24 -6.31 -9.20
N CYS A 351 -0.02 -6.08 -9.55
CA CYS A 351 -0.84 -5.04 -8.96
C CYS A 351 -0.99 -5.26 -7.45
N VAL A 352 -0.85 -4.20 -6.66
CA VAL A 352 -0.99 -4.29 -5.19
C VAL A 352 -1.92 -3.22 -4.63
N TYR A 353 -2.87 -2.76 -5.44
CA TYR A 353 -3.75 -1.64 -5.13
C TYR A 353 -5.21 -2.02 -4.85
N HIS A 354 -5.64 -3.24 -5.16
CA HIS A 354 -7.06 -3.59 -5.08
C HIS A 354 -7.58 -3.69 -3.65
N ASN A 355 -6.74 -4.01 -2.66
CA ASN A 355 -7.13 -3.91 -1.25
C ASN A 355 -5.96 -3.45 -0.36
N TYR A 356 -6.27 -3.15 0.90
CA TYR A 356 -5.28 -2.64 1.86
C TYR A 356 -4.24 -3.69 2.29
N ASP A 357 -4.59 -4.97 2.21
CA ASP A 357 -3.72 -6.09 2.56
C ASP A 357 -2.68 -6.36 1.45
N ASP A 358 -3.03 -6.15 0.17
CA ASP A 358 -2.19 -6.50 -0.98
C ASP A 358 -0.82 -5.79 -0.97
N LEU A 359 -0.79 -4.48 -0.69
CA LEU A 359 0.46 -3.72 -0.60
C LEU A 359 1.39 -4.24 0.51
N ALA A 360 0.83 -4.84 1.56
CA ALA A 360 1.58 -5.37 2.68
C ALA A 360 1.98 -6.84 2.48
N GLU A 361 1.05 -7.69 2.05
CA GLU A 361 1.18 -9.14 2.06
C GLU A 361 1.87 -9.69 0.80
N ILE A 362 1.56 -9.16 -0.40
CA ILE A 362 2.10 -9.66 -1.66
C ILE A 362 3.64 -9.59 -1.68
N PRO A 363 4.29 -8.46 -1.29
CA PRO A 363 5.75 -8.41 -1.22
C PRO A 363 6.37 -9.47 -0.30
N ARG A 364 5.72 -9.79 0.83
CA ARG A 364 6.18 -10.86 1.72
C ARG A 364 6.05 -12.22 1.06
N MET A 365 4.90 -12.50 0.46
CA MET A 365 4.66 -13.77 -0.24
C MET A 365 5.71 -14.01 -1.33
N MET A 366 6.05 -12.99 -2.12
CA MET A 366 7.10 -13.08 -3.13
C MET A 366 8.46 -13.46 -2.53
N LEU A 367 8.87 -12.80 -1.45
CA LEU A 367 10.16 -13.06 -0.79
C LEU A 367 10.18 -14.39 -0.02
N GLU A 368 9.05 -14.85 0.51
CA GLU A 368 8.93 -16.17 1.12
C GLU A 368 9.06 -17.29 0.08
N MET A 369 8.52 -17.08 -1.12
CA MET A 369 8.64 -18.04 -2.22
C MET A 369 10.04 -18.03 -2.84
N ASN A 370 10.66 -16.86 -2.95
CA ASN A 370 12.03 -16.71 -3.41
C ASN A 370 12.72 -15.50 -2.73
N PRO A 371 13.60 -15.72 -1.74
CA PRO A 371 14.26 -14.65 -1.00
C PRO A 371 15.36 -13.94 -1.77
N GLU A 372 15.70 -14.39 -2.99
CA GLU A 372 16.70 -13.74 -3.84
C GLU A 372 16.13 -12.54 -4.62
N TYR A 373 14.81 -12.39 -4.68
CA TYR A 373 14.19 -11.29 -5.41
C TYR A 373 14.57 -9.93 -4.84
N ARG A 374 14.76 -8.98 -5.76
CA ARG A 374 14.82 -7.55 -5.43
C ARG A 374 13.47 -6.92 -5.74
N LEU A 375 12.93 -6.19 -4.78
CA LEU A 375 11.62 -5.56 -4.90
C LEU A 375 11.70 -4.10 -5.33
N TYR A 376 10.80 -3.69 -6.20
CA TYR A 376 10.64 -2.30 -6.64
C TYR A 376 9.15 -1.97 -6.69
N LEU A 377 8.79 -0.71 -6.49
CA LEU A 377 7.41 -0.22 -6.52
C LEU A 377 7.31 0.96 -7.48
N ARG A 378 6.34 0.88 -8.40
CA ARG A 378 5.98 1.99 -9.30
C ARG A 378 4.48 2.24 -9.21
N ALA A 379 4.09 3.46 -9.50
CA ALA A 379 2.69 3.87 -9.56
C ALA A 379 2.53 4.77 -10.78
N ASN A 380 1.48 4.59 -11.58
CA ASN A 380 1.28 5.43 -12.78
C ASN A 380 0.35 6.60 -12.54
N GLY A 381 -0.09 6.77 -11.28
CA GLY A 381 -0.78 7.96 -10.78
C GLY A 381 -2.00 8.32 -11.61
N ARG A 382 -2.76 7.30 -12.04
CA ARG A 382 -4.04 7.49 -12.71
C ARG A 382 -5.11 7.52 -11.61
N THR A 383 -6.18 8.27 -11.83
CA THR A 383 -7.38 8.37 -10.96
C THR A 383 -7.31 9.33 -9.75
N TRP A 384 -8.36 9.26 -8.91
CA TRP A 384 -8.65 10.18 -7.80
C TRP A 384 -8.07 9.69 -6.47
N LEU A 385 -7.79 8.39 -6.35
CA LEU A 385 -7.07 7.76 -5.25
C LEU A 385 -5.79 7.10 -5.81
N PRO A 386 -4.86 6.66 -4.95
CA PRO A 386 -3.77 5.81 -5.42
C PRO A 386 -4.34 4.52 -6.00
N SER A 387 -4.11 4.31 -7.29
CA SER A 387 -4.41 3.09 -8.03
C SER A 387 -3.30 2.87 -9.06
N GLU A 388 -3.34 1.73 -9.76
CA GLU A 388 -2.35 1.39 -10.80
C GLU A 388 -0.91 1.41 -10.29
N PHE A 389 -0.71 0.87 -9.08
CA PHE A 389 0.63 0.68 -8.53
C PHE A 389 0.99 -0.80 -8.42
N VAL A 390 2.21 -1.08 -8.86
CA VAL A 390 2.71 -2.41 -9.23
C VAL A 390 3.99 -2.66 -8.48
N ILE A 391 4.06 -3.81 -7.79
CA ILE A 391 5.29 -4.33 -7.22
C ILE A 391 6.01 -5.17 -8.28
N PHE A 392 7.27 -4.87 -8.52
CA PHE A 392 8.16 -5.65 -9.35
C PHE A 392 9.06 -6.53 -8.49
N ALA A 393 9.29 -7.77 -8.93
CA ALA A 393 10.29 -8.65 -8.35
C ALA A 393 11.16 -9.25 -9.45
N VAL A 394 12.48 -9.10 -9.32
CA VAL A 394 13.48 -9.57 -10.31
C VAL A 394 14.69 -10.23 -9.67
#